data_AF-A0A1I8I4M0-F1
#
_entry.id   AF-A0A1I8I4M0-F1
#
_cell.length_a   1.000
_cell.length_b   1.000
_cell.length_c   1.000
_cell.angle_alpha   90.00
_cell.angle_beta   90.00
_cell.angle_gamma   90.00
#
_symmetry.space_group_name_H-M   'P 1'
#
loop_
_entity.id
_entity.type
_entity.pdbx_description
1 polymer ?
#
loop_
_entity_poly.entity_id
_entity_poly.type
_entity_poly.pdbx_seq_one_letter_code
_entity_poly.pdbx_strand_id
1 'polypeptide(L)'
;FLTKDTKKRLGCSPAGEREIRDHVFFRRIDWDRVASRDVQPPFKPRIKSARDVSNFDRQFTDEAAKLTPTDKLFIMNLDQTEFTGFSYVNPEFIVDV
;
A
#
# COMPACT_ATOMS: atom_id res chain seq x y z
N PHE A 1 -26.54 0.79 -6.29
CA PHE A 1 -26.45 -0.08 -5.10
C PHE A 1 -25.28 -1.03 -5.28
N LEU A 2 -24.58 -1.40 -4.19
CA LEU A 2 -23.49 -2.38 -4.25
C LEU A 2 -24.07 -3.81 -4.17
N THR A 3 -23.67 -4.67 -5.11
CA THR A 3 -24.20 -6.04 -5.21
C THR A 3 -23.57 -6.94 -4.16
N LYS A 4 -24.42 -7.49 -3.27
CA LYS A 4 -24.01 -8.45 -2.22
C LYS A 4 -23.50 -9.77 -2.82
N ASP A 5 -24.25 -10.34 -3.76
CA ASP A 5 -23.89 -11.57 -4.48
C ASP A 5 -22.56 -11.39 -5.23
N THR A 6 -21.55 -12.17 -4.86
CA THR A 6 -20.20 -12.09 -5.45
C THR A 6 -20.22 -12.48 -6.93
N LYS A 7 -21.08 -13.40 -7.35
CA LYS A 7 -21.15 -13.86 -8.76
C LYS A 7 -21.71 -12.79 -9.70
N LYS A 8 -22.41 -11.80 -9.16
CA LYS A 8 -23.05 -10.70 -9.92
C LYS A 8 -22.40 -9.35 -9.66
N ARG A 9 -21.35 -9.30 -8.83
CA ARG A 9 -20.65 -8.06 -8.52
C ARG A 9 -19.75 -7.69 -9.69
N LEU A 10 -19.76 -6.41 -10.06
CA LEU A 10 -18.89 -5.87 -11.11
C LEU A 10 -17.43 -6.29 -10.85
N GLY A 11 -16.79 -6.87 -11.86
CA GLY A 11 -15.39 -7.29 -11.74
C GLY A 11 -15.17 -8.69 -11.17
N CYS A 12 -16.23 -9.43 -10.84
CA CYS A 12 -16.11 -10.79 -10.28
C CYS A 12 -16.34 -11.91 -11.31
N SER A 13 -16.52 -11.58 -12.59
CA SER A 13 -16.52 -12.58 -13.67
C SER A 13 -15.09 -12.87 -14.15
N PRO A 14 -14.87 -13.91 -14.99
CA PRO A 14 -13.57 -14.13 -15.63
C PRO A 14 -13.07 -12.96 -16.49
N ALA A 15 -13.97 -12.08 -16.94
CA ALA A 15 -13.64 -10.86 -17.68
C ALA A 15 -13.62 -9.61 -16.76
N GLY A 16 -13.54 -9.80 -15.44
CA GLY A 16 -13.79 -8.76 -14.45
C GLY A 16 -12.90 -7.52 -14.56
N GLU A 17 -11.63 -7.69 -14.93
CA GLU A 17 -10.74 -6.56 -15.22
C GLU A 17 -11.31 -5.66 -16.32
N ARG A 18 -11.73 -6.27 -17.44
CA ARG A 18 -12.30 -5.54 -18.58
C ARG A 18 -13.62 -4.89 -18.21
N GLU A 19 -14.49 -5.58 -17.47
CA GLU A 19 -15.75 -5.01 -16.98
C GLU A 19 -15.54 -3.73 -16.16
N ILE A 20 -14.51 -3.70 -15.32
CA ILE A 20 -14.16 -2.50 -14.55
C ILE A 20 -13.58 -1.42 -15.47
N ARG A 21 -12.59 -1.76 -16.30
CA ARG A 21 -11.91 -0.79 -17.18
C ARG A 21 -12.85 -0.11 -18.16
N ASP A 22 -13.82 -0.86 -18.69
CA ASP A 22 -14.78 -0.40 -19.71
C ASP A 22 -16.06 0.21 -19.11
N HIS A 23 -16.23 0.17 -17.78
CA HIS A 23 -17.41 0.72 -17.13
C HIS A 23 -17.52 2.23 -17.36
N VAL A 24 -18.74 2.73 -17.62
CA VAL A 24 -19.01 4.14 -18.00
C VAL A 24 -18.45 5.18 -17.01
N PHE A 25 -18.32 4.82 -15.74
CA PHE A 25 -17.70 5.66 -14.72
C PHE A 25 -16.23 5.99 -15.05
N PHE A 26 -15.48 5.02 -15.59
CA PHE A 26 -14.06 5.13 -15.91
C PHE A 26 -13.76 5.52 -17.36
N ARG A 27 -14.77 5.90 -18.16
CA ARG A 27 -14.63 6.24 -19.59
C ARG A 27 -13.60 7.31 -19.94
N ARG A 28 -13.12 8.09 -18.95
CA ARG A 28 -12.10 9.15 -19.11
C ARG A 28 -10.73 8.74 -18.57
N ILE A 29 -10.60 7.53 -18.03
CA ILE A 29 -9.36 7.02 -17.48
C ILE A 29 -8.59 6.33 -18.59
N ASP A 30 -7.39 6.84 -18.86
CA ASP A 30 -6.37 6.13 -19.60
C ASP A 30 -5.58 5.29 -18.60
N TRP A 31 -5.83 3.97 -18.61
CA TRP A 31 -5.27 3.05 -17.63
C TRP A 31 -3.74 2.91 -17.73
N ASP A 32 -3.18 3.02 -18.94
CA ASP A 32 -1.74 2.90 -19.17
C ASP A 32 -1.01 4.15 -18.70
N ARG A 33 -1.59 5.33 -18.94
CA ARG A 33 -1.08 6.60 -18.40
C ARG A 33 -1.20 6.71 -16.89
N VAL A 34 -2.26 6.16 -16.29
CA VAL A 34 -2.39 6.10 -14.83
C VAL A 34 -1.32 5.17 -14.25
N ALA A 35 -1.09 3.99 -14.84
CA ALA A 35 -0.08 3.03 -14.38
C ALA A 35 1.35 3.59 -14.45
N SER A 36 1.66 4.36 -15.49
CA SER A 36 2.95 5.05 -15.68
C SER A 36 3.11 6.34 -14.86
N ARG A 37 2.08 6.75 -14.10
CA ARG A 37 2.04 8.01 -13.32
C ARG A 37 2.07 9.29 -14.18
N ASP A 38 1.63 9.22 -15.43
CA ASP A 38 1.55 10.33 -16.40
C ASP A 38 0.28 11.18 -16.27
N VAL A 39 -0.63 10.81 -15.38
CA VAL A 39 -1.84 11.57 -15.07
C VAL A 39 -1.62 12.34 -13.78
N GLN A 40 -1.77 13.67 -13.85
CA GLN A 40 -1.66 14.52 -12.66
C GLN A 40 -2.76 14.17 -11.64
N PRO A 41 -2.40 13.85 -10.37
CA PRO A 41 -3.39 13.61 -9.34
C PRO A 41 -4.27 14.85 -9.09
N PRO A 42 -5.57 14.68 -8.82
CA PRO A 42 -6.47 15.80 -8.55
C PRO A 42 -6.15 16.54 -7.25
N PHE A 43 -5.39 15.91 -6.36
CA PHE A 43 -4.93 16.48 -5.10
C PHE A 43 -3.44 16.21 -4.91
N LYS A 44 -2.69 17.28 -4.60
CA LYS A 44 -1.29 17.21 -4.21
C LYS A 44 -1.19 17.52 -2.71
N PRO A 45 -0.81 16.55 -1.85
CA PRO A 45 -0.61 16.80 -0.42
C PRO A 45 0.42 17.92 -0.19
N ARG A 46 0.22 18.70 0.86
CA ARG A 46 1.19 19.72 1.27
C ARG A 46 2.30 19.05 2.06
N ILE A 47 3.54 19.31 1.65
CA ILE A 47 4.76 18.82 2.30
C ILE A 47 5.70 20.02 2.44
N LYS A 48 6.15 20.30 3.65
CA LYS A 48 7.00 21.44 3.99
C LYS A 48 8.49 21.10 3.94
N SER A 49 8.85 19.85 4.22
CA SER A 49 10.25 19.39 4.26
C SER A 49 10.34 17.86 4.17
N ALA A 50 11.55 17.33 3.99
CA ALA A 50 11.82 15.89 3.99
C ALA A 50 11.49 15.18 5.31
N ARG A 51 11.35 15.93 6.43
CA ARG A 51 10.96 15.41 7.75
C ARG A 51 9.56 15.84 8.17
N ASP A 52 8.74 16.31 7.23
CA ASP A 52 7.40 16.78 7.54
C ASP A 52 6.49 15.61 7.94
N VAL A 53 5.99 15.67 9.17
CA VAL A 53 5.05 14.68 9.72
C VAL A 53 3.61 15.19 9.81
N SER A 54 3.29 16.34 9.20
CA SER A 54 1.98 16.99 9.34
C SER A 54 0.80 16.23 8.73
N ASN A 55 1.06 15.23 7.89
CA ASN A 55 0.04 14.32 7.34
C ASN A 55 -0.12 13.03 8.17
N PHE A 56 0.58 12.89 9.29
CA PHE A 56 0.42 11.81 10.26
C PHE A 56 -0.35 12.31 11.47
N ASP A 57 -1.07 11.40 12.13
CA ASP A 57 -1.76 11.70 13.38
C ASP A 57 -0.75 11.98 14.50
N ARG A 58 -1.04 12.98 15.32
CA ARG A 58 -0.18 13.38 16.44
C ARG A 58 0.01 12.28 17.46
N GLN A 59 -0.96 11.38 17.61
CA GLN A 59 -0.82 10.23 18.51
C GLN A 59 0.47 9.44 18.23
N PHE A 60 0.92 9.35 16.98
CA PHE A 60 2.15 8.64 16.62
C PHE A 60 3.37 9.56 16.59
N THR A 61 3.23 10.82 16.21
CA THR A 61 4.38 11.74 16.12
C THR A 61 4.84 12.25 17.48
N ASP A 62 3.95 12.21 18.48
CA ASP A 62 4.25 12.58 19.86
C ASP A 62 4.87 11.41 20.64
N GLU A 63 4.75 10.18 20.14
CA GLU A 63 5.44 9.02 20.70
C GLU A 63 6.95 9.09 20.47
N ALA A 64 7.71 8.55 21.42
CA ALA A 64 9.15 8.41 21.25
C ALA A 64 9.44 7.37 20.15
N ALA A 65 10.22 7.74 19.14
CA ALA A 65 10.68 6.85 18.08
C ALA A 65 11.73 5.83 18.60
N LYS A 66 11.27 4.92 19.47
CA LYS A 66 12.07 3.87 20.10
C LYS A 66 11.35 2.54 20.01
N LEU A 67 12.13 1.47 19.90
CA LEU A 67 11.58 0.11 19.97
C LEU A 67 11.17 -0.20 21.41
N THR A 68 10.04 -0.89 21.56
CA THR A 68 9.64 -1.45 22.86
C THR A 68 10.69 -2.46 23.32
N PRO A 69 11.19 -2.37 24.56
CA PRO A 69 12.12 -3.36 25.10
C PRO A 69 11.53 -4.77 25.03
N THR A 70 12.33 -5.73 24.59
CA THR A 70 11.92 -7.14 24.46
C THR A 70 12.11 -7.91 25.77
N ASP A 71 11.16 -8.78 26.10
CA ASP A 71 11.33 -9.77 27.17
C ASP A 71 12.21 -10.93 26.70
N LYS A 72 13.37 -11.12 27.32
CA LYS A 72 14.33 -12.16 26.96
C LYS A 72 13.75 -13.57 27.11
N LEU A 73 12.90 -13.82 28.12
CA LEU A 73 12.30 -15.13 28.33
C LEU A 73 11.31 -15.46 27.23
N PHE A 74 10.55 -14.47 26.77
CA PHE A 74 9.66 -14.62 25.62
C PHE A 74 10.45 -14.95 24.35
N ILE A 75 11.50 -14.18 24.05
CA ILE A 75 12.32 -14.38 22.83
C ILE A 75 12.99 -15.76 22.81
N MET A 76 13.47 -16.25 23.95
CA MET A 76 14.09 -17.58 24.05
C MET A 76 13.12 -18.74 23.79
N ASN A 77 11.81 -18.53 23.99
CA ASN A 77 10.78 -19.56 23.77
C ASN A 77 10.22 -19.56 22.34
N LEU A 78 10.66 -18.64 21.47
CA LEU A 78 10.25 -18.61 20.06
C LEU A 78 11.06 -19.61 19.25
N ASP A 79 10.39 -20.43 18.44
CA ASP A 79 11.05 -21.28 17.46
C ASP A 79 11.63 -20.43 16.31
N GLN A 80 12.96 -20.30 16.28
CA GLN A 80 13.63 -19.50 15.27
C GLN A 80 13.58 -20.12 13.86
N THR A 81 13.24 -21.41 13.76
CA THR A 81 13.17 -22.09 12.47
C THR A 81 11.96 -21.64 11.64
N GLU A 82 10.89 -21.13 12.28
CA GLU A 82 9.71 -20.55 11.60
C GLU A 82 10.06 -19.34 10.72
N PHE A 83 11.19 -18.68 10.98
CA PHE A 83 11.67 -17.51 10.23
C PHE A 83 12.72 -17.86 9.17
N THR A 84 12.96 -19.14 8.90
CA THR A 84 13.91 -19.57 7.86
C THR A 84 13.45 -19.04 6.50
N GLY A 85 14.37 -18.39 5.77
CA GLY A 85 14.06 -17.79 4.46
C GLY A 85 13.38 -16.41 4.52
N PHE A 86 13.24 -15.81 5.71
CA PHE A 86 12.67 -14.46 5.86
C PHE A 86 13.56 -13.35 5.27
N SER A 87 14.88 -13.53 5.28
CA SER A 87 15.83 -12.51 4.80
C SER A 87 15.67 -12.26 3.30
N TYR A 88 15.38 -11.02 2.93
CA TYR A 88 15.19 -10.60 1.54
C TYR A 88 15.71 -9.17 1.33
N VAL A 89 16.30 -8.93 0.16
CA VAL A 89 16.65 -7.60 -0.36
C VAL A 89 16.09 -7.51 -1.77
N ASN A 90 15.37 -6.44 -2.08
CA ASN A 90 14.78 -6.25 -3.40
C ASN A 90 15.89 -5.99 -4.45
N PRO A 91 16.14 -6.90 -5.42
CA PRO A 91 17.16 -6.70 -6.43
C PRO A 91 16.81 -5.62 -7.46
N GLU A 92 15.52 -5.27 -7.59
CA GLU A 92 15.01 -4.26 -8.53
C GLU A 92 14.91 -2.87 -7.89
N PHE A 93 15.40 -2.68 -6.66
CA PHE A 93 15.36 -1.37 -6.02
C PHE A 93 16.39 -0.43 -6.65
N ILE A 94 15.91 0.49 -7.47
CA ILE A 94 16.72 1.55 -8.08
C ILE A 94 16.75 2.75 -7.13
N VAL A 95 17.96 3.16 -6.73
CA VAL A 95 18.16 4.45 -6.04
C VAL A 95 18.30 5.50 -7.12
N ASP A 96 17.30 6.36 -7.28
CA ASP A 96 17.45 7.59 -8.04
C ASP A 96 18.44 8.50 -7.28
N VAL A 97 19.68 8.58 -7.77
CA VAL A 97 20.75 9.48 -7.27
C VAL A 97 20.64 10.85 -7.92
#